data_AF-A0A5E4DD73-F1
#
_entry.id   AF-A0A5E4DD73-F1
#
_cell.length_a   1.000
_cell.length_b   1.000
_cell.length_c   1.000
_cell.angle_alpha   90.00
_cell.angle_beta   90.00
_cell.angle_gamma   90.00
#
_symmetry.space_group_name_H-M   'P 1'
#
loop_
_entity.id
_entity.type
_entity.pdbx_description
1 polymer ?
#
loop_
_entity_poly.entity_id
_entity_poly.type
_entity_poly.pdbx_seq_one_letter_code
_entity_poly.pdbx_strand_id
1 'polypeptide(L)'
;MQSTAATTEGISSPHYGVYTLPTFKFQPRNESLDWRRISALDVDRVARELDVATLQENIAGITFCNLDREVCSRCGHPVDVVLLKVLRLAQLIIEYLLHCQDCLSASVAQLEARLQASLGQQQRGQQELGRQADELKGVREESRRRRKMISTLQQLLMQTGAHSYHT
;
A
#
# COMPACT_ATOMS: atom_id res chain seq x y z
N MET A 1 -37.43 -33.99 20.90
CA MET A 1 -36.46 -34.38 19.86
C MET A 1 -36.73 -33.47 18.67
N GLN A 2 -35.93 -32.52 18.22
CA GLN A 2 -34.58 -32.05 18.52
C GLN A 2 -34.52 -30.63 17.92
N SER A 3 -34.00 -29.66 18.68
CA SER A 3 -33.50 -28.39 18.13
C SER A 3 -32.44 -28.68 17.08
N THR A 4 -32.41 -27.91 15.99
CA THR A 4 -31.19 -27.72 15.21
C THR A 4 -30.91 -26.24 15.07
N ALA A 5 -29.71 -25.91 15.53
CA ALA A 5 -29.18 -24.59 15.77
C ALA A 5 -28.71 -23.92 14.48
N ALA A 6 -28.83 -22.59 14.44
CA ALA A 6 -28.13 -21.75 13.49
C ALA A 6 -26.63 -21.81 13.78
N THR A 7 -25.86 -22.38 12.85
CA THR A 7 -24.40 -22.36 12.88
C THR A 7 -23.94 -20.99 12.38
N THR A 8 -23.65 -20.08 13.31
CA THR A 8 -22.84 -18.90 13.05
C THR A 8 -21.38 -19.34 12.91
N GLU A 9 -20.98 -19.70 11.70
CA GLU A 9 -19.57 -19.68 11.27
C GLU A 9 -19.27 -18.20 10.97
N GLY A 10 -18.48 -17.51 11.77
CA GLY A 10 -17.05 -17.77 11.88
C GLY A 10 -16.36 -16.65 11.12
N ILE A 11 -16.18 -15.50 11.78
CA ILE A 11 -15.39 -14.36 11.29
C ILE A 11 -13.93 -14.84 11.23
N SER A 12 -13.57 -15.44 10.10
CA SER A 12 -12.23 -15.95 9.85
C SER A 12 -11.81 -15.61 8.44
N SER A 13 -11.06 -14.52 8.31
CA SER A 13 -9.88 -14.49 7.46
C SER A 13 -9.12 -13.19 7.68
N PRO A 14 -7.95 -13.24 8.34
CA PRO A 14 -6.96 -12.21 8.13
C PRO A 14 -6.46 -12.42 6.69
N HIS A 15 -6.82 -11.53 5.77
CA HIS A 15 -6.15 -11.42 4.48
C HIS A 15 -4.71 -10.90 4.69
N TYR A 16 -3.87 -11.70 5.36
CA TYR A 16 -2.43 -11.62 5.20
C TYR A 16 -2.12 -12.35 3.90
N GLY A 17 -2.18 -11.60 2.79
CA GLY A 17 -1.65 -12.09 1.53
C GLY A 17 -0.21 -12.55 1.77
N VAL A 18 0.07 -13.81 1.46
CA VAL A 18 1.41 -14.38 1.51
C VAL A 18 2.30 -13.54 0.60
N TYR A 19 3.23 -12.78 1.19
CA TYR A 19 4.12 -11.89 0.47
C TYR A 19 5.18 -12.72 -0.25
N THR A 20 5.04 -12.89 -1.56
CA THR A 20 6.11 -13.47 -2.38
C THR A 20 6.98 -12.34 -2.90
N LEU A 21 7.98 -11.94 -2.11
CA LEU A 21 9.06 -11.13 -2.65
C LEU A 21 9.78 -11.95 -3.73
N PRO A 22 10.13 -11.34 -4.88
CA PRO A 22 10.86 -12.05 -5.91
C PRO A 22 12.19 -12.57 -5.35
N THR A 23 12.54 -13.81 -5.70
CA THR A 23 13.78 -14.44 -5.24
C THR A 23 14.98 -13.63 -5.73
N PHE A 24 15.78 -13.09 -4.79
CA PHE A 24 16.98 -12.34 -5.09
C PHE A 24 18.13 -13.24 -5.54
N LYS A 25 18.81 -12.85 -6.62
CA LYS A 25 20.06 -13.45 -7.08
C LYS A 25 20.93 -12.37 -7.69
N PHE A 26 22.21 -12.40 -7.36
CA PHE A 26 23.18 -11.48 -7.95
C PHE A 26 23.28 -11.68 -9.47
N GLN A 27 23.26 -10.58 -10.21
CA GLN A 27 23.36 -10.56 -11.65
C GLN A 27 24.81 -10.78 -12.13
N PRO A 28 25.02 -11.40 -13.31
CA PRO A 28 26.34 -11.49 -13.91
C PRO A 28 26.89 -10.10 -14.24
N ARG A 29 28.21 -9.93 -14.09
CA ARG A 29 28.91 -8.66 -14.32
C ARG A 29 29.47 -8.61 -15.74
N ASN A 30 28.67 -8.07 -16.67
CA ASN A 30 28.99 -8.07 -18.10
C ASN A 30 29.22 -6.66 -18.65
N GLU A 31 29.02 -5.62 -17.85
CA GLU A 31 29.13 -4.24 -18.31
C GLU A 31 30.59 -3.77 -18.32
N SER A 32 30.92 -2.84 -19.22
CA SER A 32 32.22 -2.18 -19.26
C SER A 32 32.14 -0.85 -18.53
N LEU A 33 33.14 -0.54 -17.70
CA LEU A 33 33.22 0.74 -17.02
C LEU A 33 33.90 1.79 -17.92
N ASP A 34 33.31 2.98 -18.05
CA ASP A 34 33.98 4.11 -18.69
C ASP A 34 35.01 4.73 -17.73
N TRP A 35 36.23 4.22 -17.80
CA TRP A 35 37.36 4.70 -17.02
C TRP A 35 37.67 6.18 -17.22
N ARG A 36 37.39 6.76 -18.40
CA ARG A 36 37.65 8.18 -18.64
C ARG A 36 36.67 9.01 -17.83
N ARG A 37 35.39 8.68 -17.89
CA ARG A 37 34.33 9.36 -17.11
C ARG A 37 34.60 9.23 -15.61
N ILE A 38 34.95 8.04 -15.13
CA ILE A 38 35.28 7.81 -13.71
C ILE A 38 36.54 8.59 -13.30
N SER A 39 37.56 8.67 -14.16
CA SER A 39 38.79 9.41 -13.83
C SER A 39 38.61 10.93 -13.76
N ALA A 40 37.62 11.48 -14.47
CA ALA A 40 37.30 12.91 -14.46
C ALA A 40 36.38 13.30 -13.30
N LEU A 41 35.85 12.32 -12.57
CA LEU A 41 34.90 12.54 -11.49
C LEU A 41 35.61 13.07 -10.23
N ASP A 42 35.21 14.24 -9.77
CA ASP A 42 35.63 14.79 -8.48
C ASP A 42 34.78 14.18 -7.35
N VAL A 43 35.25 13.05 -6.81
CA VAL A 43 34.55 12.30 -5.75
C VAL A 43 34.45 13.12 -4.45
N ASP A 44 35.44 13.96 -4.16
CA ASP A 44 35.42 14.79 -2.96
C ASP A 44 34.34 15.88 -3.06
N ARG A 45 34.14 16.46 -4.25
CA ARG A 45 33.03 17.38 -4.50
C ARG A 45 31.69 16.66 -4.33
N VAL A 46 31.52 15.48 -4.92
CA VAL A 46 30.28 14.68 -4.79
C VAL A 46 29.95 14.42 -3.32
N ALA A 47 30.94 14.09 -2.50
CA ALA A 47 30.75 13.88 -1.06
C ALA A 47 30.41 15.17 -0.30
N ARG A 48 31.14 16.27 -0.55
CA ARG A 48 30.92 17.55 0.14
C ARG A 48 29.57 18.18 -0.21
N GLU A 49 29.14 18.05 -1.46
CA GLU A 49 27.91 18.67 -1.98
C GLU A 49 26.69 17.74 -1.88
N LEU A 50 26.89 16.48 -1.47
CA LEU A 50 25.85 15.46 -1.48
C LEU A 50 25.18 15.35 -2.86
N ASP A 51 26.00 15.32 -3.92
CA ASP A 51 25.52 15.25 -5.30
C ASP A 51 25.01 13.82 -5.61
N VAL A 52 23.79 13.56 -5.16
CA VAL A 52 23.11 12.28 -5.35
C VAL A 52 22.85 12.00 -6.83
N ALA A 53 22.64 13.03 -7.65
CA ALA A 53 22.41 12.84 -9.09
C ALA A 53 23.62 12.18 -9.75
N THR A 54 24.81 12.72 -9.49
CA THR A 54 26.06 12.13 -9.98
C THR A 54 26.29 10.72 -9.45
N LEU A 55 25.95 10.42 -8.18
CA LEU A 55 26.02 9.05 -7.66
C LEU A 55 25.07 8.10 -8.40
N GLN A 56 23.82 8.51 -8.63
CA GLN A 56 22.81 7.73 -9.32
C GLN A 56 23.19 7.46 -10.77
N GLU A 57 23.80 8.41 -11.46
CA GLU A 57 24.25 8.20 -12.84
C GLU A 57 25.36 7.14 -12.96
N ASN A 58 26.17 6.95 -11.91
CA ASN A 58 27.29 6.02 -11.94
C ASN A 58 26.98 4.68 -11.23
N ILE A 59 25.89 4.59 -10.47
CA ILE A 59 25.61 3.42 -9.62
C ILE A 59 25.50 2.13 -10.42
N ALA A 60 24.80 2.13 -11.56
CA ALA A 60 24.63 0.96 -12.41
C ALA A 60 25.97 0.50 -12.99
N GLY A 61 26.70 1.44 -13.60
CA GLY A 61 28.00 1.15 -14.22
C GLY A 61 29.02 0.60 -13.23
N ILE A 62 29.05 1.10 -11.99
CA ILE A 62 29.94 0.57 -10.94
C ILE A 62 29.45 -0.79 -10.45
N THR A 63 28.14 -0.93 -10.21
CA THR A 63 27.55 -2.14 -9.63
C THR A 63 27.71 -3.33 -10.56
N PHE A 64 27.51 -3.15 -11.86
CA PHE A 64 27.41 -4.24 -12.85
C PHE A 64 28.64 -4.41 -13.76
N CYS A 65 29.70 -3.62 -13.58
CA CYS A 65 30.91 -3.75 -14.39
C CYS A 65 31.69 -5.03 -14.13
N ASN A 66 32.31 -5.55 -15.19
CA ASN A 66 33.23 -6.68 -15.15
C ASN A 66 34.61 -6.21 -14.63
N LEU A 67 35.16 -6.93 -13.65
CA LEU A 67 36.46 -6.61 -13.04
C LEU A 67 37.58 -7.59 -13.41
N ASP A 68 37.27 -8.65 -14.17
CA ASP A 68 38.17 -9.80 -14.39
C ASP A 68 39.39 -9.47 -15.26
N ARG A 69 39.35 -8.35 -15.98
CA ARG A 69 40.38 -7.96 -16.97
C ARG A 69 40.83 -6.50 -16.84
N GLU A 70 40.60 -5.89 -15.69
CA GLU A 70 40.91 -4.47 -15.51
C GLU A 70 42.40 -4.24 -15.30
N VAL A 71 42.94 -3.29 -16.07
CA VAL A 71 44.35 -2.89 -16.04
C VAL A 71 44.44 -1.41 -15.71
N CYS A 72 45.52 -1.02 -15.03
CA CYS A 72 45.78 0.38 -14.73
C CYS A 72 45.94 1.18 -16.03
N SER A 73 45.07 2.17 -16.25
CA SER A 73 45.09 3.01 -17.45
C SER A 73 46.37 3.83 -17.63
N ARG A 74 47.16 4.03 -16.55
CA ARG A 74 48.41 4.81 -16.58
C ARG A 74 49.65 3.98 -16.90
N CYS A 75 49.73 2.74 -16.42
CA CYS A 75 50.94 1.92 -16.54
C CYS A 75 50.71 0.53 -17.15
N GLY A 76 49.48 0.16 -17.50
CA GLY A 76 49.13 -1.12 -18.12
C GLY A 76 49.26 -2.35 -17.22
N HIS A 77 49.66 -2.18 -15.95
CA HIS A 77 49.81 -3.29 -15.01
C HIS A 77 48.45 -3.78 -14.50
N PRO A 78 48.33 -5.05 -14.11
CA PRO A 78 47.14 -5.58 -13.44
C PRO A 78 46.82 -4.77 -12.18
N VAL A 79 45.53 -4.56 -11.92
CA VAL A 79 45.07 -3.96 -10.66
C VAL A 79 45.31 -4.93 -9.51
N ASP A 80 45.63 -4.40 -8.32
CA ASP A 80 45.82 -5.19 -7.12
C ASP A 80 44.60 -6.08 -6.81
N VAL A 81 44.84 -7.37 -6.58
CA VAL A 81 43.79 -8.38 -6.37
C VAL A 81 42.96 -8.11 -5.11
N VAL A 82 43.56 -7.55 -4.05
CA VAL A 82 42.83 -7.19 -2.82
C VAL A 82 41.90 -6.01 -3.10
N LEU A 83 42.35 -5.00 -3.85
CA LEU A 83 41.48 -3.88 -4.26
C LEU A 83 40.31 -4.36 -5.14
N LEU A 84 40.56 -5.28 -6.07
CA LEU A 84 39.50 -5.89 -6.89
C LEU A 84 38.49 -6.65 -6.02
N LYS A 85 38.93 -7.36 -4.97
CA LYS A 85 38.03 -8.02 -4.02
C LYS A 85 37.19 -7.02 -3.22
N VAL A 86 37.78 -5.91 -2.78
CA VAL A 86 37.05 -4.83 -2.09
C VAL A 86 35.99 -4.24 -3.02
N LEU A 87 36.33 -3.93 -4.26
CA LEU A 87 35.37 -3.41 -5.24
C LEU A 87 34.29 -4.43 -5.56
N ARG A 88 34.63 -5.72 -5.70
CA ARG A 88 33.65 -6.79 -5.92
C ARG A 88 32.70 -6.91 -4.74
N LEU A 89 33.18 -6.79 -3.50
CA LEU A 89 32.33 -6.79 -2.33
C LEU A 89 31.41 -5.57 -2.32
N ALA A 90 31.91 -4.39 -2.69
CA ALA A 90 31.10 -3.19 -2.85
C ALA A 90 30.00 -3.38 -3.91
N GLN A 91 30.31 -3.97 -5.08
CA GLN A 91 29.32 -4.29 -6.11
C GLN A 91 28.17 -5.17 -5.58
N LEU A 92 28.49 -6.20 -4.78
CA LEU A 92 27.48 -7.09 -4.21
C LEU A 92 26.65 -6.37 -3.14
N ILE A 93 27.28 -5.56 -2.30
CA ILE A 93 26.58 -4.76 -1.29
C ILE A 93 25.63 -3.78 -1.97
N ILE A 94 26.08 -3.05 -2.99
CA ILE A 94 25.25 -2.07 -3.69
C ILE A 94 24.06 -2.75 -4.38
N GLU A 95 24.27 -3.87 -5.09
CA GLU A 95 23.16 -4.61 -5.71
C GLU A 95 22.14 -5.10 -4.67
N TYR A 96 22.61 -5.60 -3.53
CA TYR A 96 21.72 -6.00 -2.44
C TYR A 96 20.93 -4.80 -1.89
N LEU A 97 21.58 -3.65 -1.70
CA LEU A 97 20.91 -2.43 -1.24
C LEU A 97 19.87 -1.92 -2.25
N LEU A 98 20.16 -1.99 -3.56
CA LEU A 98 19.21 -1.67 -4.62
C LEU A 98 18.00 -2.61 -4.57
N HIS A 99 18.22 -3.91 -4.41
CA HIS A 99 17.14 -4.86 -4.23
C HIS A 99 16.29 -4.58 -2.99
N CYS A 100 16.93 -4.24 -1.85
CA CYS A 100 16.21 -3.85 -0.65
C CYS A 100 15.37 -2.59 -0.88
N GLN A 101 15.90 -1.59 -1.60
CA GLN A 101 15.17 -0.39 -1.96
C GLN A 101 13.93 -0.71 -2.79
N ASP A 102 14.05 -1.55 -3.82
CA ASP A 102 12.91 -1.97 -4.64
C ASP A 102 11.84 -2.70 -3.82
N CYS A 103 12.26 -3.61 -2.94
CA CYS A 103 11.34 -4.34 -2.05
C CYS A 103 10.60 -3.41 -1.11
N LEU A 104 11.30 -2.45 -0.50
CA LEU A 104 10.72 -1.48 0.41
C LEU A 104 9.76 -0.54 -0.34
N SER A 105 10.15 -0.02 -1.50
CA SER A 105 9.30 0.83 -2.34
C SER A 105 8.02 0.11 -2.76
N ALA A 106 8.12 -1.16 -3.18
CA ALA A 106 6.95 -1.97 -3.53
C ALA A 106 6.01 -2.19 -2.32
N SER A 107 6.59 -2.48 -1.15
CA SER A 107 5.83 -2.65 0.10
C SER A 107 5.09 -1.38 0.50
N VAL A 108 5.75 -0.22 0.43
CA VAL A 108 5.14 1.08 0.71
C VAL A 108 3.99 1.36 -0.24
N ALA A 109 4.20 1.25 -1.55
CA ALA A 109 3.16 1.48 -2.55
C ALA A 109 1.93 0.57 -2.33
N GLN A 110 2.16 -0.69 -1.96
CA GLN A 110 1.08 -1.63 -1.65
C GLN A 110 0.32 -1.24 -0.38
N LEU A 111 1.01 -0.84 0.69
CA LEU A 111 0.38 -0.40 1.93
C LEU A 111 -0.44 0.87 1.72
N GLU A 112 0.06 1.81 0.93
CA GLU A 112 -0.68 3.01 0.52
C GLU A 112 -1.94 2.66 -0.27
N ALA A 113 -1.85 1.76 -1.25
CA ALA A 113 -3.01 1.31 -2.01
C ALA A 113 -4.08 0.65 -1.11
N ARG A 114 -3.66 -0.17 -0.15
CA ARG A 114 -4.56 -0.80 0.85
C ARG A 114 -5.22 0.24 1.75
N LEU A 115 -4.47 1.24 2.19
CA LEU A 115 -5.00 2.34 2.99
C LEU A 115 -6.07 3.11 2.22
N GLN A 116 -5.79 3.48 0.97
CA GLN A 116 -6.75 4.18 0.11
C GLN A 116 -8.01 3.35 -0.14
N ALA A 117 -7.88 2.04 -0.38
CA ALA A 117 -9.03 1.15 -0.53
C ALA A 117 -9.89 1.09 0.75
N SER A 118 -9.25 1.01 1.92
CA SER A 118 -9.93 1.00 3.22
C SER A 118 -10.67 2.31 3.49
N LEU A 119 -10.04 3.46 3.24
CA LEU A 119 -10.68 4.77 3.34
C LEU A 119 -11.89 4.89 2.41
N GLY A 120 -11.77 4.43 1.17
CA GLY A 120 -12.88 4.41 0.22
C GLY A 120 -14.03 3.47 0.62
N GLN A 121 -13.74 2.37 1.31
CA GLN A 121 -14.78 1.50 1.90
C GLN A 121 -15.47 2.17 3.09
N GLN A 122 -14.69 2.79 3.98
CA GLN A 122 -15.19 3.52 5.12
C GLN A 122 -16.13 4.64 4.68
N GLN A 123 -15.73 5.44 3.70
CA GLN A 123 -16.53 6.57 3.21
C GLN A 123 -17.87 6.11 2.63
N ARG A 124 -17.86 5.03 1.84
CA ARG A 124 -19.10 4.40 1.33
C ARG A 124 -19.98 3.89 2.46
N GLY A 125 -19.39 3.26 3.48
CA GLY A 125 -20.11 2.82 4.68
C GLY A 125 -20.78 3.98 5.43
N GLN A 126 -20.09 5.12 5.59
CA GLN A 126 -20.67 6.31 6.22
C GLN A 126 -21.84 6.89 5.41
N GLN A 127 -21.74 6.91 4.08
CA GLN A 127 -22.83 7.37 3.21
C GLN A 127 -24.06 6.48 3.34
N GLU A 128 -23.87 5.14 3.35
CA GLU A 128 -24.97 4.20 3.50
C GLU A 128 -25.61 4.30 4.90
N LEU A 129 -24.82 4.46 5.96
CA LEU A 129 -25.34 4.71 7.31
C LEU A 129 -26.18 5.99 7.37
N GLY A 130 -25.73 7.07 6.71
CA GLY A 130 -26.49 8.31 6.59
C GLY A 130 -27.84 8.09 5.89
N ARG A 131 -27.82 7.39 4.75
CA ARG A 131 -29.03 7.04 3.99
C ARG A 131 -30.02 6.23 4.83
N GLN A 132 -29.54 5.21 5.53
CA GLN A 132 -30.39 4.37 6.39
C GLN A 132 -30.96 5.15 7.57
N ALA A 133 -30.22 6.11 8.14
CA ALA A 133 -30.70 6.97 9.21
C ALA A 133 -31.85 7.88 8.73
N ASP A 134 -31.72 8.44 7.53
CA ASP A 134 -32.76 9.27 6.90
C ASP A 134 -34.01 8.46 6.57
N GLU A 135 -33.85 7.24 6.02
CA GLU A 135 -34.97 6.31 5.77
C GLU A 135 -35.70 5.94 7.07
N LEU A 136 -34.95 5.60 8.13
CA LEU A 136 -35.51 5.31 9.46
C LEU A 136 -36.30 6.50 10.03
N LYS A 137 -35.78 7.72 9.86
CA LYS A 137 -36.47 8.94 10.28
C LYS A 137 -37.79 9.11 9.52
N GLY A 138 -37.78 8.96 8.20
CA GLY A 138 -38.99 9.03 7.37
C GLY A 138 -40.04 7.99 7.77
N VAL A 139 -39.64 6.74 7.98
CA VAL A 139 -40.56 5.67 8.43
C VAL A 139 -41.13 5.98 9.82
N ARG A 140 -40.33 6.51 10.75
CA ARG A 140 -40.82 6.91 12.09
C ARG A 140 -41.84 8.04 12.02
N GLU A 141 -41.61 9.03 11.18
CA GLU A 141 -42.52 10.17 10.98
C GLU A 141 -43.86 9.71 10.38
N GLU A 142 -43.82 8.88 9.34
CA GLU A 142 -45.02 8.30 8.72
C GLU A 142 -45.79 7.41 9.69
N SER A 143 -45.08 6.58 10.46
CA SER A 143 -45.68 5.76 11.52
C SER A 143 -46.37 6.61 12.60
N ARG A 144 -45.78 7.75 12.98
CA ARG A 144 -46.39 8.71 13.91
C ARG A 144 -47.63 9.37 13.30
N ARG A 145 -47.60 9.73 12.02
CA ARG A 145 -48.73 10.33 11.30
C ARG A 145 -49.91 9.36 11.24
N ARG A 146 -49.67 8.10 10.88
CA ARG A 146 -50.69 7.04 10.86
C ARG A 146 -51.30 6.79 12.23
N ARG A 147 -50.49 6.71 13.29
CA ARG A 147 -51.00 6.57 14.68
C ARG A 147 -51.94 7.71 15.07
N LYS A 148 -51.57 8.96 14.76
CA LYS A 148 -52.43 10.13 15.02
C LYS A 148 -53.76 10.02 14.28
N MET A 149 -53.72 9.68 12.99
CA MET A 149 -54.93 9.54 12.17
C MET A 149 -55.88 8.45 12.71
N ILE A 150 -55.34 7.29 13.10
CA ILE A 150 -56.14 6.22 13.71
C ILE A 150 -56.80 6.70 15.02
N SER A 151 -56.05 7.38 15.88
CA SER A 151 -56.58 7.92 17.14
C SER A 151 -57.71 8.93 16.90
N THR A 152 -57.56 9.83 15.92
CA THR A 152 -58.61 10.79 15.55
C THR A 152 -59.86 10.08 15.03
N LEU A 153 -59.70 9.08 14.16
CA LEU A 153 -60.83 8.29 13.64
C LEU A 153 -61.55 7.53 14.76
N GLN A 154 -60.82 6.91 15.69
CA GLN A 154 -61.39 6.24 16.86
C GLN A 154 -62.20 7.23 17.73
N GLN A 155 -61.67 8.43 17.99
CA GLN A 155 -62.37 9.44 18.78
C GLN A 155 -63.65 9.93 18.08
N LEU A 156 -63.63 10.06 16.75
CA LEU A 156 -64.83 10.42 15.98
C LEU A 156 -65.91 9.33 16.09
N LEU A 157 -65.53 8.06 15.92
CA LEU A 157 -66.43 6.92 16.04
C LEU A 157 -67.08 6.85 17.44
N MET A 158 -66.33 7.12 18.50
CA MET A 158 -66.87 7.15 19.87
C MET A 158 -67.88 8.28 20.09
N GLN A 159 -67.68 9.46 19.49
CA GLN A 159 -68.64 10.57 19.57
C GLN A 159 -69.93 10.24 18.83
N THR A 160 -69.84 9.67 17.62
CA THR A 160 -71.02 9.26 16.85
C THR A 160 -71.80 8.13 17.55
N GLY A 161 -71.09 7.20 18.21
CA GLY A 161 -71.70 6.17 19.04
C GLY A 161 -72.36 6.70 20.33
N ALA A 162 -71.83 7.77 20.94
CA ALA A 162 -72.43 8.40 22.13
C ALA A 162 -73.69 9.23 21.78
N HIS A 163 -73.74 9.84 20.60
CA HIS A 163 -74.91 10.60 20.13
C HIS A 163 -76.09 9.70 19.70
N SER A 164 -75.86 8.43 19.38
CA SER A 164 -76.93 7.48 19.04
C SER A 164 -77.70 6.89 20.23
N TYR A 165 -77.27 7.12 21.48
CA TYR A 165 -77.96 6.63 22.68
C TYR A 165 -78.74 7.71 23.45
N HIS A 166 -78.83 8.94 22.91
CA HIS A 166 -79.53 10.06 23.53
C HIS A 166 -80.78 10.46 22.72
N THR A 167 -81.71 9.50 22.58
CA THR A 167 -83.11 9.69 22.16
C THR A 167 -83.95 8.64 22.88
#